data_AF-A0A946E3B4-F1
#
_entry.id   AF-A0A946E3B4-F1
#
_cell.length_a   1.000
_cell.length_b   1.000
_cell.length_c   1.000
_cell.angle_alpha   90.00
_cell.angle_beta   90.00
_cell.angle_gamma   90.00
#
_symmetry.space_group_name_H-M   'P 1'
#
loop_
_entity.id
_entity.type
_entity.pdbx_description
1 polymer ?
#
loop_
_entity_poly.entity_id
_entity_poly.type
_entity_poly.pdbx_seq_one_letter_code
_entity_poly.pdbx_strand_id
1 'polypeptide(L)'
;MDETGNRQVTPRLSAEDAAAMPARPWIDDFPAGYMQRSMHLLPKQGDRNPWRNTQDFGEDKKLVKYAPVEDADLEFSNPVGGSGAHGQAAVDEAA
;
A
#
# COMPACT_ATOMS: atom_id res chain seq x y z
N MET A 1 8.49 15.99 7.30
CA MET A 1 9.61 15.74 6.36
C MET A 1 10.45 17.01 6.12
N ASP A 2 10.18 18.09 6.86
CA ASP A 2 10.84 19.40 6.71
C ASP A 2 12.36 19.34 6.92
N GLU A 3 12.82 18.48 7.84
CA GLU A 3 14.25 18.28 8.13
C GLU A 3 15.02 17.69 6.94
N THR A 4 14.41 16.79 6.17
CA THR A 4 15.04 16.13 5.01
C THR A 4 14.72 16.82 3.69
N GLY A 5 13.83 17.82 3.68
CA GLY A 5 13.40 18.55 2.49
C GLY A 5 12.55 17.72 1.51
N ASN A 6 12.19 16.48 1.86
CA ASN A 6 11.32 15.64 1.05
C ASN A 6 9.85 16.10 1.15
N ARG A 7 9.13 16.04 0.03
CA ARG A 7 7.71 16.43 -0.05
C ARG A 7 6.80 15.28 -0.47
N GLN A 8 7.36 14.19 -0.96
CA GLN A 8 6.64 13.00 -1.39
C GLN A 8 7.34 11.76 -0.85
N VAL A 9 6.53 10.77 -0.48
CA VAL A 9 6.98 9.41 -0.23
C VAL A 9 6.08 8.46 -1.02
N THR A 10 6.66 7.44 -1.63
CA THR A 10 5.93 6.45 -2.42
C THR A 10 6.38 5.06 -2.00
N PRO A 11 5.48 4.20 -1.51
CA PRO A 11 5.84 2.82 -1.21
C PRO A 11 6.13 2.08 -2.52
N ARG A 12 7.24 1.34 -2.56
CA ARG A 12 7.69 0.56 -3.71
C ARG A 12 7.91 -0.87 -3.27
N LEU A 13 7.23 -1.78 -3.92
CA LEU A 13 7.49 -3.21 -3.74
C LEU A 13 8.85 -3.53 -4.36
N SER A 14 9.76 -4.07 -3.55
CA SER A 14 11.08 -4.48 -4.01
C SER A 14 10.97 -5.59 -5.07
N ALA A 15 11.97 -5.70 -5.96
CA ALA A 15 11.98 -6.78 -6.95
C ALA A 15 12.10 -8.18 -6.31
N GLU A 16 12.77 -8.26 -5.16
CA GLU A 16 12.90 -9.49 -4.38
C GLU A 16 11.54 -9.91 -3.80
N ASP A 17 10.83 -9.00 -3.14
CA ASP A 17 9.51 -9.30 -2.58
C ASP A 17 8.48 -9.56 -3.67
N ALA A 18 8.54 -8.85 -4.81
CA ALA A 18 7.67 -9.14 -5.95
C ALA A 18 7.84 -10.58 -6.47
N ALA A 19 9.02 -11.18 -6.33
CA ALA A 19 9.30 -12.55 -6.73
C ALA A 19 8.98 -13.59 -5.64
N ALA A 20 9.15 -13.24 -4.36
CA ALA A 20 9.12 -14.19 -3.25
C ALA A 20 7.87 -14.09 -2.34
N MET A 21 7.14 -12.97 -2.38
CA MET A 21 6.04 -12.71 -1.45
C MET A 21 4.70 -13.24 -2.01
N PRO A 22 4.04 -14.19 -1.32
CA PRO A 22 2.74 -14.69 -1.75
C PRO A 22 1.66 -13.62 -1.52
N ALA A 23 0.77 -13.47 -2.51
CA ALA A 23 -0.42 -12.64 -2.38
C ALA A 23 -1.48 -13.35 -1.52
N ARG A 24 -1.92 -12.70 -0.44
CA ARG A 24 -2.93 -13.17 0.51
C ARG A 24 -4.24 -12.37 0.36
N PRO A 25 -5.39 -12.93 0.78
CA PRO A 25 -6.65 -12.18 0.89
C PRO A 25 -6.50 -10.92 1.75
N TRP A 26 -7.31 -9.88 1.49
CA TRP A 26 -7.25 -8.60 2.23
C TRP A 26 -7.32 -8.74 3.75
N ILE A 27 -8.07 -9.75 4.21
CA ILE A 27 -8.19 -10.14 5.61
C ILE A 27 -8.05 -11.66 5.64
N ASP A 28 -7.13 -12.15 6.48
CA ASP A 28 -6.95 -13.57 6.72
C ASP A 28 -7.99 -14.10 7.71
N ASP A 29 -8.38 -15.36 7.54
CA ASP A 29 -9.15 -16.15 8.50
C ASP A 29 -10.48 -15.52 8.99
N PHE A 30 -11.12 -14.68 8.16
CA PHE A 30 -12.40 -14.05 8.52
C PHE A 30 -13.59 -15.02 8.34
N PRO A 31 -14.31 -15.39 9.43
CA PRO A 31 -15.29 -16.48 9.38
C PRO A 31 -16.64 -16.07 8.77
N ALA A 32 -16.96 -14.78 8.70
CA ALA A 32 -18.29 -14.36 8.25
C ALA A 32 -18.40 -14.45 6.72
N GLY A 33 -19.32 -15.30 6.24
CA GLY A 33 -19.49 -15.59 4.82
C GLY A 33 -19.83 -14.37 3.95
N TYR A 34 -20.33 -13.26 4.51
CA TYR A 34 -20.59 -12.05 3.73
C TYR A 34 -19.31 -11.40 3.20
N MET A 35 -18.22 -11.39 3.99
CA MET A 35 -16.92 -10.90 3.53
C MET A 35 -16.28 -11.88 2.55
N GLN A 36 -16.43 -13.19 2.77
CA GLN A 36 -15.86 -14.20 1.88
C GLN A 36 -16.40 -14.06 0.44
N ARG A 37 -17.68 -13.69 0.28
CA ARG A 37 -18.28 -13.43 -1.04
C ARG A 37 -17.62 -12.27 -1.79
N SER A 38 -17.17 -11.22 -1.10
CA SER A 38 -16.56 -10.03 -1.73
C SER A 38 -15.04 -10.02 -1.68
N MET A 39 -14.39 -10.98 -0.99
CA MET A 39 -12.94 -10.99 -0.74
C MET A 39 -12.08 -10.96 -2.03
N HIS A 40 -12.60 -11.50 -3.13
CA HIS A 40 -11.92 -11.49 -4.43
C HIS A 40 -11.93 -10.11 -5.12
N LEU A 41 -12.78 -9.19 -4.66
CA LEU A 41 -12.88 -7.80 -5.14
C LEU A 41 -11.99 -6.84 -4.33
N LEU A 42 -11.49 -7.29 -3.17
CA LEU A 42 -10.65 -6.49 -2.30
C LEU A 42 -9.18 -6.58 -2.73
N PRO A 43 -8.35 -5.58 -2.37
CA PRO A 43 -6.91 -5.64 -2.60
C PRO A 43 -6.29 -6.88 -1.94
N LYS A 44 -5.12 -7.30 -2.42
CA LYS A 44 -4.33 -8.35 -1.78
C LYS A 44 -3.34 -7.74 -0.80
N GLN A 45 -2.90 -8.55 0.16
CA GLN A 45 -1.81 -8.21 1.07
C GLN A 45 -0.67 -9.22 0.93
N GLY A 46 0.51 -8.90 1.45
CA GLY A 46 1.65 -9.80 1.57
C GLY A 46 1.60 -10.63 2.85
N ASP A 47 2.65 -11.42 3.09
CA ASP A 47 2.84 -12.21 4.31
C ASP A 47 3.76 -11.54 5.35
N ARG A 48 4.33 -10.37 5.03
CA ARG A 48 5.26 -9.60 5.88
C ARG A 48 5.05 -8.09 5.77
N ASN A 49 5.49 -7.35 6.79
CA ASN A 49 5.43 -5.89 6.79
C ASN A 49 6.37 -5.30 5.71
N PRO A 50 6.07 -4.10 5.19
CA PRO A 50 4.91 -3.26 5.47
C PRO A 50 3.65 -3.66 4.66
N TRP A 51 3.71 -4.71 3.85
CA TRP A 51 2.66 -5.14 2.92
C TRP A 51 1.49 -5.89 3.56
N ARG A 52 1.38 -5.91 4.89
CA ARG A 52 0.30 -6.56 5.64
C ARG A 52 -0.75 -5.54 6.07
N ASN A 53 -2.00 -5.96 6.00
CA ASN A 53 -3.14 -5.29 6.61
C ASN A 53 -3.46 -6.01 7.94
N THR A 54 -2.81 -5.60 9.04
CA THR A 54 -2.72 -6.37 10.30
C THR A 54 -4.06 -6.58 11.01
N GLN A 55 -5.03 -5.66 10.85
CA GLN A 55 -6.26 -5.60 11.64
C GLN A 55 -6.01 -5.57 13.18
N ASP A 56 -4.78 -5.25 13.61
CA ASP A 56 -4.38 -5.18 15.01
C ASP A 56 -3.90 -3.76 15.33
N PHE A 57 -4.70 -3.05 16.11
CA PHE A 57 -4.40 -1.67 16.51
C PHE A 57 -3.09 -1.54 17.30
N GLY A 58 -2.73 -2.55 18.09
CA GLY A 58 -1.50 -2.56 18.88
C GLY A 58 -0.27 -2.68 17.98
N GLU A 59 -0.31 -3.55 16.97
CA GLU A 59 0.72 -3.64 15.94
C GLU A 59 0.82 -2.35 15.12
N ASP A 60 -0.31 -1.83 14.65
CA ASP A 60 -0.36 -0.59 13.85
C ASP A 60 0.18 0.61 14.64
N LYS A 61 -0.13 0.70 15.93
CA LYS A 61 0.42 1.76 16.78
C LYS A 61 1.94 1.64 16.91
N LYS A 62 2.51 0.43 16.97
CA LYS A 62 3.96 0.24 16.98
C LYS A 62 4.59 0.65 15.66
N LEU A 63 4.01 0.20 14.54
CA LEU A 63 4.53 0.47 13.19
C LEU A 63 4.40 1.94 12.78
N VAL A 64 3.23 2.55 12.97
CA VAL A 64 2.95 3.90 12.46
C VAL A 64 3.42 5.00 13.41
N LYS A 65 3.29 4.80 14.72
CA LYS A 65 3.59 5.86 15.70
C LYS A 65 5.02 5.84 16.21
N TYR A 66 5.63 4.66 16.30
CA TYR A 66 6.89 4.49 17.03
C TYR A 66 8.04 3.95 16.18
N ALA A 67 7.78 3.31 15.04
CA ALA A 67 8.84 2.90 14.15
C ALA A 67 9.47 4.11 13.45
N PRO A 68 10.76 4.03 13.05
CA PRO A 68 11.37 5.02 12.17
C PRO A 68 10.55 5.21 10.90
N VAL A 69 10.58 6.43 10.35
CA VAL A 69 9.94 6.72 9.07
C VAL A 69 10.77 6.15 7.92
N GLU A 70 12.09 6.01 8.12
CA GLU A 70 13.01 5.41 7.18
C GLU A 70 12.77 3.89 7.06
N ASP A 71 12.33 3.46 5.88
CA ASP A 71 12.05 2.07 5.52
C ASP A 71 12.62 1.81 4.13
N ALA A 72 13.13 0.60 3.89
CA ALA A 72 13.70 0.18 2.62
C ALA A 72 12.67 0.16 1.48
N ASP A 73 11.39 -0.05 1.82
CA ASP A 73 10.28 -0.07 0.87
C ASP A 73 9.69 1.32 0.58
N LEU A 74 10.24 2.39 1.17
CA LEU A 74 9.76 3.76 0.98
C LEU A 74 10.73 4.59 0.12
N GLU A 75 10.23 5.07 -1.01
CA GLU A 75 10.96 6.00 -1.89
C GLU A 75 10.60 7.45 -1.53
N PHE A 76 11.56 8.20 -0.99
CA PHE A 76 11.40 9.61 -0.67
C PHE A 76 11.84 10.48 -1.85
N SER A 77 11.04 11.48 -2.20
CA SER A 77 11.33 12.39 -3.31
C SER A 77 10.84 13.80 -3.05
N ASN A 78 11.35 14.72 -3.87
CA ASN A 78 10.98 16.13 -3.85
C ASN A 78 10.75 16.66 -5.28
N PRO A 79 9.75 16.15 -6.00
CA PRO A 79 9.51 16.58 -7.37
C PRO A 79 9.13 18.08 -7.40
N VAL A 80 9.67 18.79 -8.38
CA VAL A 80 9.21 20.14 -8.73
C VAL A 80 7.92 19.94 -9.50
N GLY A 81 6.80 20.51 -9.03
CA GLY A 81 5.49 20.30 -9.65
C GLY A 81 5.54 20.59 -11.15
N GLY A 82 5.45 19.55 -11.97
CA GLY A 82 5.28 19.70 -13.41
C GLY A 82 3.91 20.31 -13.67
N SER A 83 3.85 21.36 -14.48
CA SER A 83 2.60 21.97 -14.95
C SER A 83 1.69 20.86 -15.48
N GLY A 84 0.54 20.66 -14.82
CA GLY A 84 -0.30 19.49 -15.01
C GLY A 84 -0.79 19.32 -16.46
N ALA A 85 -0.55 18.15 -17.02
CA ALA A 85 -1.35 17.60 -18.10
C ALA A 85 -2.14 16.42 -17.53
N HIS A 86 -3.28 16.71 -16.89
CA HIS A 86 -4.28 15.69 -16.61
C HIS A 86 -4.93 15.30 -17.95
N GLY A 87 -4.43 14.21 -18.56
CA GLY A 87 -5.10 13.54 -19.66
C GLY A 87 -6.39 12.90 -19.15
N GLN A 88 -7.52 13.46 -19.56
CA GLN A 88 -8.84 12.88 -19.36
C GLN A 88 -8.90 11.55 -20.13
N ALA A 89 -8.83 10.41 -19.43
CA ALA A 89 -9.15 9.12 -20.02
C ALA A 89 -10.68 9.03 -20.14
N ALA A 90 -11.18 9.11 -21.37
CA ALA A 90 -12.56 8.83 -21.70
C ALA A 90 -12.86 7.36 -21.36
N VAL A 91 -13.88 7.14 -20.52
CA VAL A 91 -14.52 5.84 -20.37
C VAL A 91 -15.50 5.70 -21.53
N ASP A 92 -15.19 4.81 -22.46
CA ASP A 92 -16.11 4.40 -23.53
C ASP A 92 -17.09 3.38 -22.93
N GLU A 93 -18.36 3.79 -22.83
CA GLU A 93 -19.49 2.96 -22.44
C GLU A 93 -19.89 2.10 -23.64
N ALA A 94 -19.66 0.79 -23.57
CA ALA A 94 -20.17 -0.17 -24.56
C ALA A 94 -21.23 -1.07 -23.91
N ALA A 95 -22.40 -1.04 -24.55
CA ALA A 95 -23.66 -1.73 -24.27
C ALA A 95 -23.57 -3.26 -24.15
#